data_AF-A0A2N7QV13-F1
#
_entry.id   AF-A0A2N7QV13-F1
#
_cell.length_a   1.000
_cell.length_b   1.000
_cell.length_c   1.000
_cell.angle_alpha   90.00
_cell.angle_beta   90.00
_cell.angle_gamma   90.00
#
_symmetry.space_group_name_H-M   'P 1'
#
loop_
_entity.id
_entity.type
_entity.pdbx_description
1 polymer ?
#
loop_
_entity_poly.entity_id
_entity_poly.type
_entity_poly.pdbx_seq_one_letter_code
_entity_poly.pdbx_strand_id
1 'polypeptide(L)'
;MTSPLAWFGLPDDADERELKRAYAARLKEARPDVDPEAFQELRKKYEAAQTWCRQRAIPQEHPPVSAPPTPRTDDASPPVGEMASPHVPPAWRAVRFDNTPPVRPAMEPVRFDAEGFATAYIDTAAVSDTQALLTWLQERPELWSLRIKQQAGHAVLRRLFRDQPPIGATSFDATLQFFGLDHALAGPDPFQTQQLRTNLDERHTLVQRFEPAVEAWNADPAGVNAEVIYRWFCALAREQAGEPAAAALHAQPVLRSWDVRLQLAPGLLELLVRERPPMSTALAGVLFDYFRLSELATSRGVSLQDLPNQLEVRWLMLPENAERLAVRVRDAKKPYGDIKKSSRYLRWVQRPFHWWWVVLTAWIPGLPTALGLFLWRLSEGVPARLPRTIDPALIRFCVAAASPHVVTGPRVLIGIIRCATLLVLGALLDTVWYFLLEEPYGEQGSASLLISAAVITATWAAYLTFVALLLWQRRPEEPAQPRPLLRIAFLPVMCVIGLLVWFATGHTGVTLGVLLPTASLAYGRYRARNPLPPANLRTRWAALPDSLFFMGMWGSIHWPPCMALVALAAWGTDLWLQRTRLLWRPGAKPATTPTSGT
;
A
#
# COMPACT_ATOMS: atom_id res chain seq x y z
N MET A 1 3.50 -42.40 1.33
CA MET A 1 3.42 -41.01 1.84
C MET A 1 2.69 -41.09 3.17
N THR A 2 3.37 -40.78 4.28
CA THR A 2 2.75 -40.85 5.61
C THR A 2 1.73 -39.72 5.72
N SER A 3 0.47 -40.07 5.99
CA SER A 3 -0.63 -39.11 6.18
C SER A 3 -0.28 -38.08 7.26
N PRO A 4 -0.58 -36.78 7.06
CA PRO A 4 -0.37 -35.74 8.08
C PRO A 4 -1.10 -36.02 9.41
N LEU A 5 -2.15 -36.85 9.40
CA LEU A 5 -2.92 -37.26 10.58
C LEU A 5 -2.14 -38.24 11.47
N ALA A 6 -1.24 -39.03 10.90
CA ALA A 6 -0.41 -39.98 11.64
C ALA A 6 0.51 -39.29 12.66
N TRP A 7 0.91 -38.03 12.40
CA TRP A 7 1.70 -37.24 13.35
C TRP A 7 0.92 -36.93 14.64
N PHE A 8 -0.42 -36.81 14.54
CA PHE A 8 -1.33 -36.66 15.68
C PHE A 8 -1.77 -38.00 16.28
N GLY A 9 -1.28 -39.13 15.76
CA GLY A 9 -1.69 -40.48 16.19
C GLY A 9 -3.12 -40.84 15.79
N LEU A 10 -3.68 -40.14 14.81
CA LEU A 10 -5.05 -40.34 14.33
C LEU A 10 -5.06 -41.29 13.11
N PRO A 11 -6.12 -42.10 12.96
CA PRO A 11 -6.31 -42.92 11.76
C PRO A 11 -6.60 -42.04 10.54
N ASP A 12 -6.38 -42.60 9.35
CA ASP A 12 -6.47 -41.84 8.09
C ASP A 12 -7.90 -41.42 7.72
N ASP A 13 -8.91 -41.90 8.42
CA ASP A 13 -10.34 -41.55 8.30
C ASP A 13 -10.84 -40.59 9.39
N ALA A 14 -9.96 -40.06 10.25
CA ALA A 14 -10.33 -39.18 11.35
C ALA A 14 -10.97 -37.86 10.87
N ASP A 15 -12.07 -37.48 11.52
CA ASP A 15 -12.85 -36.28 11.21
C ASP A 15 -12.19 -34.99 11.75
N GLU A 16 -12.57 -33.83 11.20
CA GLU A 16 -12.06 -32.51 11.62
C GLU A 16 -12.26 -32.24 13.12
N ARG A 17 -13.30 -32.84 13.72
CA ARG A 17 -13.58 -32.76 15.16
C ARG A 17 -12.54 -33.49 16.01
N GLU A 18 -12.04 -34.63 15.54
CA GLU A 18 -11.02 -35.43 16.22
C GLU A 18 -9.64 -34.78 16.11
N LEU A 19 -9.31 -34.22 14.95
CA LEU A 19 -8.11 -33.43 14.74
C LEU A 19 -8.05 -32.20 15.67
N LYS A 20 -9.16 -31.48 15.85
CA LYS A 20 -9.25 -30.34 16.78
C LYS A 20 -9.04 -30.75 18.24
N ARG A 21 -9.56 -31.91 18.65
CA ARG A 21 -9.36 -32.45 20.00
C ARG A 21 -7.90 -32.84 20.24
N ALA A 22 -7.27 -33.53 19.29
CA ALA A 22 -5.86 -33.92 19.38
C ALA A 22 -4.92 -32.69 19.41
N TYR A 23 -5.23 -31.66 18.61
CA TYR A 23 -4.52 -30.39 18.62
C TYR A 23 -4.65 -29.66 19.97
N ALA A 24 -5.87 -29.58 20.53
CA ALA A 24 -6.10 -28.94 21.81
C ALA A 24 -5.41 -29.67 22.97
N ALA A 25 -5.26 -31.00 22.90
CA ALA A 25 -4.49 -31.77 23.87
C ALA A 25 -3.01 -31.39 23.83
N ARG A 26 -2.39 -31.35 22.64
CA ARG A 26 -0.97 -30.97 22.49
C ARG A 26 -0.68 -29.49 22.72
N LEU A 27 -1.66 -28.62 22.47
CA LEU A 27 -1.54 -27.19 22.76
C LEU A 27 -1.42 -26.90 24.26
N LYS A 28 -1.98 -27.76 25.12
CA LYS A 28 -1.82 -27.63 26.58
C LYS A 28 -0.40 -27.97 27.06
N GLU A 29 0.31 -28.82 26.32
CA GLU A 29 1.70 -29.21 26.58
C GLU A 29 2.69 -28.20 25.99
N ALA A 30 2.47 -27.75 24.76
CA ALA A 30 3.29 -26.74 24.09
C ALA A 30 2.77 -25.31 24.37
N ARG A 31 2.99 -24.81 25.59
CA ARG A 31 2.64 -23.43 25.95
C ARG A 31 3.55 -22.44 25.21
N PRO A 32 2.99 -21.39 24.55
CA PRO A 32 3.77 -20.41 23.78
C PRO A 32 4.84 -19.67 24.58
N ASP A 33 4.66 -19.58 25.89
CA ASP A 33 5.54 -18.83 26.79
C ASP A 33 6.79 -19.62 27.20
N VAL A 34 6.77 -20.95 27.00
CA VAL A 34 7.83 -21.88 27.43
C VAL A 34 8.65 -22.37 26.23
N ASP A 35 8.00 -22.65 25.10
CA ASP A 35 8.67 -23.09 23.88
C ASP A 35 7.98 -22.55 22.61
N PRO A 36 8.45 -21.40 22.07
CA PRO A 36 7.86 -20.78 20.89
C PRO A 36 8.15 -21.57 19.60
N GLU A 37 9.23 -22.35 19.54
CA GLU A 37 9.58 -23.14 18.34
C GLU A 37 8.69 -24.40 18.24
N ALA A 38 8.48 -25.11 19.35
CA ALA A 38 7.56 -26.25 19.40
C ALA A 38 6.11 -25.85 19.07
N PHE A 39 5.68 -24.64 19.49
CA PHE A 39 4.36 -24.11 19.14
C PHE A 39 4.22 -23.82 17.64
N GLN A 40 5.26 -23.25 17.00
CA GLN A 40 5.26 -23.02 15.55
C GLN A 40 5.24 -24.32 14.75
N GLU A 41 5.99 -25.33 15.19
CA GLU A 41 5.99 -26.64 14.55
C GLU A 41 4.63 -27.33 14.68
N LEU A 42 4.02 -27.29 15.87
CA LEU A 42 2.68 -27.82 16.13
C LEU A 42 1.62 -27.16 15.22
N ARG A 43 1.68 -25.83 15.08
CA ARG A 43 0.77 -25.06 14.22
C ARG A 43 0.93 -25.44 12.75
N LYS A 44 2.18 -25.55 12.27
CA LYS A 44 2.48 -25.95 10.88
C LYS A 44 1.95 -27.35 10.56
N LYS A 45 2.08 -28.29 11.50
CA LYS A 45 1.57 -29.67 11.35
C LYS A 45 0.03 -29.71 11.35
N TYR A 46 -0.61 -28.90 12.21
CA TYR A 46 -2.06 -28.78 12.26
C TYR A 46 -2.64 -28.20 10.96
N GLU A 47 -2.04 -27.14 10.41
CA GLU A 47 -2.47 -26.54 9.14
C GLU A 47 -2.36 -27.54 7.97
N ALA A 48 -1.29 -28.35 7.93
CA ALA A 48 -1.13 -29.40 6.94
C ALA A 48 -2.21 -30.49 7.07
N ALA A 49 -2.52 -30.93 8.30
CA ALA A 49 -3.58 -31.92 8.55
C ALA A 49 -4.99 -31.38 8.25
N GLN A 50 -5.27 -30.12 8.58
CA GLN A 50 -6.55 -29.48 8.27
C GLN A 50 -6.76 -29.36 6.75
N THR A 51 -5.70 -29.02 6.01
CA THR A 51 -5.75 -28.95 4.55
C THR A 51 -6.03 -30.33 3.94
N TRP A 52 -5.41 -31.38 4.49
CA TRP A 52 -5.65 -32.77 4.09
C TRP A 52 -7.10 -33.22 4.33
N CYS A 53 -7.67 -32.94 5.51
CA CYS A 53 -9.09 -33.21 5.80
C CYS A 53 -10.03 -32.44 4.86
N ARG A 54 -9.74 -31.17 4.59
CA ARG A 54 -10.56 -30.32 3.71
C ARG A 54 -10.53 -30.79 2.25
N GLN A 55 -9.38 -31.26 1.76
CA GLN A 55 -9.24 -31.82 0.41
C GLN A 55 -10.00 -33.14 0.25
N ARG A 56 -10.14 -33.95 1.31
CA ARG A 56 -10.98 -35.17 1.31
C ARG A 56 -12.48 -34.89 1.43
N ALA A 57 -12.87 -33.79 2.06
CA ALA A 57 -14.26 -33.39 2.21
C ALA A 57 -14.89 -32.83 0.92
N ILE A 58 -14.09 -32.56 -0.12
CA ILE A 58 -14.58 -32.24 -1.46
C ILE A 58 -15.04 -33.56 -2.10
N PRO A 59 -16.33 -33.75 -2.39
CA PRO A 59 -16.79 -34.92 -3.14
C PRO A 59 -16.07 -34.93 -4.49
N GLN A 60 -15.39 -36.03 -4.82
CA GLN A 60 -15.00 -36.25 -6.21
C GLN A 60 -16.27 -36.28 -7.04
N GLU A 61 -16.48 -35.26 -7.89
CA GLU A 61 -17.49 -35.26 -8.93
C GLU A 61 -17.25 -36.48 -9.83
N HIS A 62 -18.03 -37.53 -9.59
CA HIS A 62 -18.24 -38.57 -10.58
C HIS A 62 -18.92 -37.93 -11.81
N PRO A 63 -18.43 -38.16 -13.03
CA PRO A 63 -19.10 -37.70 -14.23
C PRO A 63 -20.48 -38.38 -14.34
N PRO A 64 -21.50 -37.69 -14.91
CA PRO A 64 -22.87 -38.16 -14.89
C PRO A 64 -23.01 -39.40 -15.78
N VAL A 65 -23.31 -40.55 -15.16
CA VAL A 65 -23.75 -41.75 -15.86
C VAL A 65 -25.16 -41.49 -16.39
N SER A 66 -25.29 -41.54 -17.72
CA SER A 66 -26.53 -41.39 -18.46
C SER A 66 -27.56 -42.45 -18.05
N ALA A 67 -28.81 -42.01 -17.87
CA ALA A 67 -29.95 -42.91 -17.72
C ALA A 67 -30.12 -43.82 -18.96
N PRO A 68 -30.50 -45.09 -18.80
CA PRO A 68 -30.75 -45.98 -19.92
C PRO A 68 -32.13 -45.70 -20.57
N PRO A 69 -32.27 -45.91 -21.89
CA PRO A 69 -33.52 -45.70 -22.60
C PRO A 69 -34.49 -46.86 -22.36
N THR A 70 -35.77 -46.54 -22.24
CA THR A 70 -36.89 -47.46 -22.28
C THR A 70 -37.02 -48.11 -23.66
N PRO A 71 -37.21 -49.44 -23.77
CA PRO A 71 -37.64 -50.04 -25.02
C PRO A 71 -39.17 -50.05 -25.09
N ARG A 72 -39.69 -49.51 -26.20
CA ARG A 72 -41.01 -49.88 -26.74
C ARG A 72 -40.90 -51.29 -27.33
N THR A 73 -41.88 -52.14 -27.04
CA THR A 73 -42.20 -53.29 -27.89
C THR A 73 -43.72 -53.43 -27.93
N ASP A 74 -44.25 -53.34 -29.15
CA ASP A 74 -45.63 -53.66 -29.51
C ASP A 74 -45.89 -55.18 -29.45
N ASP A 75 -47.17 -55.51 -29.35
CA ASP A 75 -47.87 -56.73 -29.77
C ASP A 75 -47.44 -58.11 -29.25
N ALA A 76 -48.34 -58.74 -28.47
CA ALA A 76 -49.02 -60.00 -28.85
C ALA A 76 -49.90 -60.54 -27.70
N SER A 77 -51.22 -60.63 -27.92
CA SER A 77 -52.07 -61.71 -27.38
C SER A 77 -51.85 -62.97 -28.23
N PRO A 78 -52.14 -64.24 -27.80
CA PRO A 78 -53.29 -64.72 -27.00
C PRO A 78 -52.93 -65.99 -26.13
N PRO A 79 -53.81 -66.98 -25.80
CA PRO A 79 -55.25 -67.01 -25.51
C PRO A 79 -55.62 -67.60 -24.12
N VAL A 80 -56.92 -67.61 -23.86
CA VAL A 80 -57.71 -68.17 -22.75
C VAL A 80 -57.41 -69.65 -22.44
N GLY A 81 -57.40 -69.99 -21.14
CA GLY A 81 -57.45 -71.35 -20.60
C GLY A 81 -58.17 -71.36 -19.25
N GLU A 82 -59.10 -72.30 -19.11
CA GLU A 82 -60.24 -72.32 -18.21
C GLU A 82 -59.98 -73.13 -16.91
N MET A 83 -60.92 -72.99 -15.96
CA MET A 83 -61.27 -73.90 -14.86
C MET A 83 -60.76 -73.66 -13.41
N ALA A 84 -61.79 -73.74 -12.54
CA ALA A 84 -61.82 -74.27 -11.18
C ALA A 84 -61.61 -73.30 -10.00
N SER A 85 -62.74 -72.87 -9.43
CA SER A 85 -62.87 -72.46 -8.03
C SER A 85 -63.29 -73.67 -7.19
N PRO A 86 -62.77 -73.82 -5.96
CA PRO A 86 -63.63 -73.91 -4.78
C PRO A 86 -63.00 -73.23 -3.54
N HIS A 87 -63.62 -72.88 -2.41
CA HIS A 87 -64.98 -72.59 -1.92
C HIS A 87 -64.79 -72.13 -0.43
N VAL A 88 -65.47 -71.04 0.01
CA VAL A 88 -65.93 -70.63 1.40
C VAL A 88 -64.90 -70.37 2.57
N PRO A 89 -65.21 -69.60 3.66
CA PRO A 89 -66.41 -68.81 4.02
C PRO A 89 -66.08 -67.39 4.62
N PRO A 90 -66.96 -66.67 5.38
CA PRO A 90 -67.35 -65.30 5.04
C PRO A 90 -66.76 -64.24 6.02
N ALA A 91 -67.17 -62.99 5.81
CA ALA A 91 -67.08 -61.86 6.75
C ALA A 91 -65.85 -60.93 6.61
N TRP A 92 -65.91 -60.07 5.61
CA TRP A 92 -66.02 -58.62 5.82
C TRP A 92 -66.46 -57.97 4.51
N ARG A 93 -67.51 -57.14 4.57
CA ARG A 93 -67.98 -56.38 3.42
C ARG A 93 -66.93 -55.30 3.13
N ALA A 94 -66.06 -55.54 2.14
CA ALA A 94 -65.21 -54.49 1.59
C ALA A 94 -66.12 -53.45 0.93
N VAL A 95 -66.37 -52.35 1.64
CA VAL A 95 -66.82 -51.11 1.01
C VAL A 95 -65.69 -50.73 0.06
N ARG A 96 -65.92 -50.83 -1.25
CA ARG A 96 -65.03 -50.21 -2.22
C ARG A 96 -65.13 -48.70 -1.99
N PHE A 97 -64.13 -48.13 -1.34
CA PHE A 97 -63.82 -46.74 -1.59
C PHE A 97 -63.37 -46.68 -3.05
N ASP A 98 -64.12 -45.95 -3.88
CA ASP A 98 -63.64 -45.56 -5.19
C ASP A 98 -62.31 -44.85 -4.97
N ASN A 99 -61.22 -45.54 -5.29
CA ASN A 99 -59.85 -45.00 -5.25
C ASN A 99 -59.59 -44.06 -6.44
N THR A 100 -60.63 -43.57 -7.12
CA THR A 100 -60.51 -42.45 -8.03
C THR A 100 -60.12 -41.24 -7.18
N PRO A 101 -58.87 -40.74 -7.25
CA PRO A 101 -58.52 -39.53 -6.54
C PRO A 101 -59.48 -38.45 -7.03
N PRO A 102 -60.13 -37.66 -6.16
CA PRO A 102 -60.84 -36.50 -6.64
C PRO A 102 -59.84 -35.69 -7.46
N VAL A 103 -60.15 -35.47 -8.74
CA VAL A 103 -59.39 -34.57 -9.59
C VAL A 103 -59.52 -33.19 -8.96
N ARG A 104 -58.61 -32.90 -8.05
CA ARG A 104 -58.41 -31.59 -7.49
C ARG A 104 -58.07 -30.73 -8.70
N PRO A 105 -58.83 -29.66 -9.01
CA PRO A 105 -58.42 -28.76 -10.07
C PRO A 105 -56.95 -28.40 -9.79
N ALA A 106 -56.10 -28.54 -10.81
CA ALA A 106 -54.70 -28.18 -10.74
C ALA A 106 -54.61 -26.66 -10.54
N MET A 107 -54.87 -26.25 -9.31
CA MET A 107 -54.66 -24.91 -8.82
C MET A 107 -53.16 -24.71 -8.91
N GLU A 108 -52.72 -23.89 -9.86
CA GLU A 108 -51.31 -23.51 -9.96
C GLU A 108 -50.84 -23.13 -8.55
N PRO A 109 -49.74 -23.71 -8.05
CA PRO A 109 -49.29 -23.39 -6.70
C PRO A 109 -49.00 -21.89 -6.66
N VAL A 110 -49.83 -21.13 -5.93
CA VAL A 110 -49.61 -19.73 -5.64
C VAL A 110 -48.21 -19.64 -5.02
N ARG A 111 -47.24 -19.17 -5.80
CA ARG A 111 -45.85 -19.05 -5.35
C ARG A 111 -45.80 -17.81 -4.47
N PHE A 112 -45.54 -18.00 -3.19
CA PHE A 112 -45.25 -16.91 -2.27
C PHE A 112 -43.94 -16.22 -2.71
N ASP A 113 -44.04 -14.92 -3.03
CA ASP A 113 -42.87 -14.10 -3.33
C ASP A 113 -42.17 -13.67 -2.04
N ALA A 114 -41.25 -14.52 -1.59
CA ALA A 114 -40.51 -14.30 -0.36
C ALA A 114 -39.54 -13.10 -0.44
N GLU A 115 -39.04 -12.76 -1.62
CA GLU A 115 -38.11 -11.63 -1.82
C GLU A 115 -38.87 -10.30 -1.86
N GLY A 116 -40.01 -10.25 -2.56
CA GLY A 116 -40.91 -9.10 -2.51
C GLY A 116 -41.42 -8.81 -1.09
N PHE A 117 -41.78 -9.87 -0.34
CA PHE A 117 -42.13 -9.73 1.08
C PHE A 117 -40.98 -9.20 1.93
N ALA A 118 -39.77 -9.74 1.79
CA ALA A 118 -38.61 -9.28 2.56
C ALA A 118 -38.27 -7.81 2.28
N THR A 119 -38.45 -7.36 1.03
CA THR A 119 -38.28 -5.95 0.63
C THR A 119 -39.29 -5.07 1.35
N ALA A 120 -40.59 -5.40 1.27
CA ALA A 120 -41.65 -4.65 1.95
C ALA A 120 -41.49 -4.63 3.48
N TYR A 121 -40.99 -5.73 4.06
CA TYR A 121 -40.65 -5.79 5.49
C TYR A 121 -39.54 -4.79 5.84
N ILE A 122 -38.44 -4.72 5.07
CA ILE A 122 -37.33 -3.79 5.35
C ILE A 122 -37.79 -2.34 5.26
N ASP A 123 -38.56 -2.00 4.22
CA ASP A 123 -39.08 -0.65 4.03
C ASP A 123 -39.97 -0.22 5.20
N THR A 124 -40.80 -1.14 5.70
CA THR A 124 -41.67 -0.90 6.86
C THR A 124 -40.87 -0.80 8.15
N ALA A 125 -39.95 -1.74 8.40
CA ALA A 125 -39.15 -1.83 9.62
C ALA A 125 -38.16 -0.67 9.79
N ALA A 126 -37.74 -0.04 8.70
CA ALA A 126 -36.81 1.08 8.74
C ALA A 126 -37.47 2.42 9.13
N VAL A 127 -38.80 2.51 9.08
CA VAL A 127 -39.56 3.75 9.33
C VAL A 127 -40.51 3.61 10.52
N SER A 128 -40.95 2.39 10.81
CA SER A 128 -41.99 2.12 11.82
C SER A 128 -41.40 1.79 13.19
N ASP A 129 -42.14 2.11 14.26
CA ASP A 129 -41.83 1.64 15.60
C ASP A 129 -42.07 0.12 15.75
N THR A 130 -41.58 -0.46 16.85
CA THR A 130 -41.69 -1.92 17.10
C THR A 130 -43.15 -2.40 17.09
N GLN A 131 -44.10 -1.59 17.59
CA GLN A 131 -45.50 -2.00 17.69
C GLN A 131 -46.19 -1.96 16.32
N ALA A 132 -46.02 -0.89 15.55
CA ALA A 132 -46.54 -0.76 14.20
C ALA A 132 -45.99 -1.85 13.27
N LEU A 133 -44.70 -2.21 13.41
CA LEU A 133 -44.11 -3.31 12.66
C LEU A 133 -44.76 -4.66 12.98
N LEU A 134 -45.02 -4.94 14.27
CA LEU A 134 -45.69 -6.17 14.69
C LEU A 134 -47.14 -6.23 14.21
N THR A 135 -47.88 -5.12 14.27
CA THR A 135 -49.24 -5.01 13.72
C THR A 135 -49.24 -5.31 12.23
N TRP A 136 -48.32 -4.69 11.47
CA TRP A 136 -48.16 -4.95 10.04
C TRP A 136 -47.86 -6.43 9.74
N LEU A 137 -47.04 -7.11 10.56
CA LEU A 137 -46.76 -8.54 10.42
C LEU A 137 -47.99 -9.42 10.72
N GLN A 138 -48.80 -9.06 11.71
CA GLN A 138 -49.98 -9.84 12.12
C GLN A 138 -51.15 -9.72 11.13
N GLU A 139 -51.29 -8.56 10.48
CA GLU A 139 -52.35 -8.29 9.51
C GLU A 139 -52.16 -8.98 8.15
N ARG A 140 -51.00 -9.61 7.92
CA ARG A 140 -50.68 -10.29 6.66
C ARG A 140 -51.27 -11.71 6.61
N PRO A 141 -52.33 -11.95 5.81
CA PRO A 141 -52.96 -13.26 5.75
C PRO A 141 -52.05 -14.34 5.15
N GLU A 142 -51.03 -13.96 4.37
CA GLU A 142 -50.07 -14.93 3.80
C GLU A 142 -49.26 -15.64 4.89
N LEU A 143 -49.05 -15.01 6.04
CA LEU A 143 -48.23 -15.52 7.14
C LEU A 143 -49.01 -16.43 8.11
N TRP A 144 -50.31 -16.66 7.89
CA TRP A 144 -51.11 -17.61 8.68
C TRP A 144 -50.72 -19.07 8.38
N SER A 145 -50.18 -19.34 7.19
CA SER A 145 -49.58 -20.64 6.88
C SER A 145 -48.22 -20.78 7.55
N LEU A 146 -48.08 -21.78 8.42
CA LEU A 146 -46.82 -22.06 9.14
C LEU A 146 -45.63 -22.22 8.18
N ARG A 147 -45.83 -22.87 7.02
CA ARG A 147 -44.79 -23.07 6.00
C ARG A 147 -44.37 -21.74 5.37
N ILE A 148 -45.33 -20.88 5.01
CA ILE A 148 -45.05 -19.57 4.41
C ILE A 148 -44.39 -18.66 5.44
N LYS A 149 -44.85 -18.68 6.69
CA LYS A 149 -44.26 -17.93 7.80
C LYS A 149 -42.78 -18.28 7.99
N GLN A 150 -42.43 -19.57 7.97
CA GLN A 150 -41.04 -20.02 8.05
C GLN A 150 -40.23 -19.57 6.82
N GLN A 151 -40.78 -19.72 5.61
CA GLN A 151 -40.11 -19.28 4.37
C GLN A 151 -39.87 -17.75 4.35
N ALA A 152 -40.85 -16.98 4.79
CA ALA A 152 -40.79 -15.52 4.91
C ALA A 152 -39.73 -15.11 5.95
N GLY A 153 -39.72 -15.72 7.13
CA GLY A 153 -38.73 -15.46 8.18
C GLY A 153 -37.29 -15.70 7.70
N HIS A 154 -37.04 -16.81 7.02
CA HIS A 154 -35.72 -17.10 6.43
C HIS A 154 -35.34 -16.12 5.32
N ALA A 155 -36.29 -15.70 4.48
CA ALA A 155 -36.03 -14.70 3.44
C ALA A 155 -35.68 -13.33 4.04
N VAL A 156 -36.44 -12.88 5.04
CA VAL A 156 -36.16 -11.67 5.82
C VAL A 156 -34.77 -11.75 6.44
N LEU A 157 -34.45 -12.84 7.14
CA LEU A 157 -33.15 -12.99 7.80
C LEU A 157 -31.99 -12.95 6.80
N ARG A 158 -32.09 -13.66 5.66
CA ARG A 158 -31.10 -13.59 4.57
C ARG A 158 -30.92 -12.17 4.05
N ARG A 159 -32.02 -11.42 3.88
CA ARG A 159 -31.98 -10.04 3.42
C ARG A 159 -31.38 -9.10 4.47
N LEU A 160 -31.68 -9.31 5.75
CA LEU A 160 -31.07 -8.56 6.86
C LEU A 160 -29.56 -8.79 6.96
N PHE A 161 -29.08 -10.02 6.78
CA PHE A 161 -27.63 -10.29 6.72
C PHE A 161 -26.93 -9.61 5.53
N ARG A 162 -27.63 -9.48 4.39
CA ARG A 162 -27.11 -8.86 3.16
C ARG A 162 -27.12 -7.34 3.22
N ASP A 163 -28.28 -6.74 3.44
CA ASP A 163 -28.49 -5.29 3.32
C ASP A 163 -28.20 -4.57 4.65
N GLN A 164 -28.46 -5.24 5.77
CA GLN A 164 -28.26 -4.72 7.12
C GLN A 164 -28.86 -3.30 7.33
N PRO A 165 -30.19 -3.15 7.15
CA PRO A 165 -30.87 -1.86 7.27
C PRO A 165 -30.85 -1.30 8.71
N PRO A 166 -31.09 0.01 8.91
CA PRO A 166 -31.16 0.59 10.25
C PRO A 166 -32.46 0.19 10.94
N ILE A 167 -32.40 -0.90 11.71
CA ILE A 167 -33.52 -1.40 12.50
C ILE A 167 -33.07 -1.39 13.97
N GLY A 168 -33.83 -0.73 14.83
CA GLY A 168 -33.54 -0.70 16.27
C GLY A 168 -33.57 -2.10 16.87
N ALA A 169 -32.76 -2.33 17.90
CA ALA A 169 -32.60 -3.63 18.53
C ALA A 169 -33.93 -4.26 18.97
N THR A 170 -34.86 -3.47 19.52
CA THR A 170 -36.18 -3.96 19.96
C THR A 170 -37.03 -4.50 18.81
N SER A 171 -36.99 -3.84 17.65
CA SER A 171 -37.74 -4.23 16.46
C SER A 171 -37.14 -5.48 15.81
N PHE A 172 -35.82 -5.62 15.84
CA PHE A 172 -35.13 -6.84 15.41
C PHE A 172 -35.46 -8.02 16.33
N ASP A 173 -35.37 -7.84 17.65
CA ASP A 173 -35.68 -8.87 18.65
C ASP A 173 -37.15 -9.34 18.51
N ALA A 174 -38.09 -8.39 18.33
CA ALA A 174 -39.49 -8.68 18.07
C ALA A 174 -39.73 -9.45 16.75
N THR A 175 -38.93 -9.16 15.72
CA THR A 175 -39.00 -9.88 14.44
C THR A 175 -38.55 -11.33 14.59
N LEU A 176 -37.43 -11.56 15.28
CA LEU A 176 -36.95 -12.92 15.54
C LEU A 176 -37.98 -13.72 16.33
N GLN A 177 -38.57 -13.11 17.37
CA GLN A 177 -39.61 -13.73 18.17
C GLN A 177 -40.87 -14.06 17.34
N PHE A 178 -41.32 -13.16 16.47
CA PHE A 178 -42.50 -13.38 15.64
C PHE A 178 -42.34 -14.59 14.70
N PHE A 179 -41.17 -14.74 14.08
CA PHE A 179 -40.87 -15.85 13.18
C PHE A 179 -40.39 -17.13 13.91
N GLY A 180 -40.15 -17.06 15.23
CA GLY A 180 -39.61 -18.16 16.03
C GLY A 180 -38.16 -18.49 15.68
N LEU A 181 -37.36 -17.46 15.36
CA LEU A 181 -35.95 -17.54 14.97
C LEU A 181 -34.99 -17.14 16.11
N ASP A 182 -35.51 -16.96 17.32
CA ASP A 182 -34.79 -16.54 18.53
C ASP A 182 -34.14 -17.70 19.30
N HIS A 183 -34.37 -18.95 18.88
CA HIS A 183 -33.82 -20.14 19.52
C HIS A 183 -32.62 -20.70 18.74
N ALA A 184 -31.62 -21.23 19.46
CA ALA A 184 -30.37 -21.74 18.88
C ALA A 184 -30.53 -22.90 17.87
N LEU A 185 -31.69 -23.57 17.85
CA LEU A 185 -32.01 -24.66 16.92
C LEU A 185 -32.83 -24.19 15.70
N ALA A 186 -33.27 -22.94 15.68
CA ALA A 186 -34.21 -22.41 14.68
C ALA A 186 -33.53 -21.73 13.48
N GLY A 187 -32.20 -21.55 13.51
CA GLY A 187 -31.53 -20.77 12.47
C GLY A 187 -30.03 -20.52 12.69
N PRO A 188 -29.47 -19.45 12.10
CA PRO A 188 -28.03 -19.21 11.98
C PRO A 188 -27.33 -19.04 13.33
N ASP A 189 -26.00 -19.16 13.28
CA ASP A 189 -25.08 -19.05 14.41
C ASP A 189 -25.50 -17.92 15.39
N PRO A 190 -25.74 -18.22 16.69
CA PRO A 190 -26.11 -17.23 17.70
C PRO A 190 -25.16 -16.03 17.74
N PHE A 191 -23.87 -16.25 17.48
CA PHE A 191 -22.87 -15.18 17.43
C PHE A 191 -23.10 -14.23 16.24
N GLN A 192 -23.41 -14.78 15.06
CA GLN A 192 -23.70 -13.96 13.87
C GLN A 192 -24.98 -13.16 14.02
N THR A 193 -26.01 -13.75 14.65
CA THR A 193 -27.27 -13.06 14.93
C THR A 193 -27.08 -11.92 15.94
N GLN A 194 -26.26 -12.12 16.98
CA GLN A 194 -25.90 -11.06 17.92
C GLN A 194 -25.08 -9.95 17.25
N GLN A 195 -24.11 -10.30 16.41
CA GLN A 195 -23.33 -9.33 15.65
C GLN A 195 -24.21 -8.53 14.68
N LEU A 196 -25.16 -9.20 14.01
CA LEU A 196 -26.15 -8.55 13.15
C LEU A 196 -26.97 -7.54 13.97
N ARG A 197 -27.53 -7.95 15.11
CA ARG A 197 -28.30 -7.07 16.01
C ARG A 197 -27.53 -5.80 16.36
N THR A 198 -26.27 -5.93 16.79
CA THR A 198 -25.42 -4.77 17.12
C THR A 198 -25.25 -3.85 15.91
N ASN A 199 -24.93 -4.40 14.73
CA ASN A 199 -24.74 -3.62 13.51
C ASN A 199 -26.01 -2.88 13.06
N LEU A 200 -27.20 -3.50 13.18
CA LEU A 200 -28.47 -2.88 12.80
C LEU A 200 -28.82 -1.72 13.76
N ASP A 201 -28.61 -1.93 15.07
CA ASP A 201 -28.90 -0.93 16.11
C ASP A 201 -27.94 0.26 16.03
N GLU A 202 -26.64 0.01 15.83
CA GLU A 202 -25.65 1.05 15.54
C GLU A 202 -26.09 1.90 14.34
N ARG A 203 -26.53 1.29 13.24
CA ARG A 203 -27.01 2.03 12.07
C ARG A 203 -28.29 2.81 12.35
N HIS A 204 -29.20 2.24 13.13
CA HIS A 204 -30.43 2.91 13.53
C HIS A 204 -30.13 4.19 14.34
N THR A 205 -29.22 4.12 15.31
CA THR A 205 -28.79 5.31 16.07
C THR A 205 -28.06 6.34 15.20
N LEU A 206 -27.27 5.90 14.21
CA LEU A 206 -26.61 6.80 13.27
C LEU A 206 -27.61 7.54 12.38
N VAL A 207 -28.64 6.87 11.86
CA VAL A 207 -29.67 7.52 11.03
C VAL A 207 -30.39 8.62 11.82
N GLN A 208 -30.76 8.34 13.07
CA GLN A 208 -31.41 9.34 13.93
C GLN A 208 -30.50 10.55 14.21
N ARG A 209 -29.19 10.32 14.36
CA ARG A 209 -28.21 11.40 14.58
C ARG A 209 -27.98 12.27 13.34
N PHE A 210 -28.11 11.70 12.14
CA PHE A 210 -27.80 12.34 10.86
C PHE A 210 -29.02 12.58 9.96
N GLU A 211 -30.24 12.52 10.52
CA GLU A 211 -31.50 12.82 9.83
C GLU A 211 -31.46 14.10 8.96
N PRO A 212 -30.88 15.24 9.39
CA PRO A 212 -30.81 16.44 8.54
C PRO A 212 -29.87 16.33 7.33
N ALA A 213 -29.00 15.32 7.27
CA ALA A 213 -28.08 15.06 6.15
C ALA A 213 -28.62 14.01 5.16
N VAL A 214 -29.80 13.44 5.42
CA VAL A 214 -30.45 12.47 4.54
C VAL A 214 -31.06 13.22 3.35
N GLU A 215 -30.67 12.80 2.15
CA GLU A 215 -31.17 13.41 0.91
C GLU A 215 -32.43 12.65 0.46
N ALA A 216 -33.38 13.35 -0.16
CA ALA A 216 -34.65 12.78 -0.60
C ALA A 216 -34.53 11.95 -1.91
N TRP A 217 -33.48 11.13 -2.05
CA TRP A 217 -33.22 10.31 -3.24
C TRP A 217 -34.28 9.24 -3.50
N ASN A 218 -35.06 8.87 -2.48
CA ASN A 218 -36.17 7.92 -2.60
C ASN A 218 -37.34 8.46 -3.44
N ALA A 219 -37.42 9.77 -3.68
CA ALA A 219 -38.50 10.35 -4.48
C ALA A 219 -38.38 10.02 -5.98
N ASP A 220 -37.17 9.75 -6.47
CA ASP A 220 -36.88 9.31 -7.84
C ASP A 220 -35.68 8.35 -7.87
N PRO A 221 -35.88 7.04 -7.62
CA PRO A 221 -34.80 6.06 -7.64
C PRO A 221 -34.17 5.86 -9.04
N ALA A 222 -34.85 6.28 -10.12
CA ALA A 222 -34.30 6.22 -11.47
C ALA A 222 -33.32 7.38 -11.77
N GLY A 223 -33.42 8.49 -11.03
CA GLY A 223 -32.51 9.64 -11.12
C GLY A 223 -31.18 9.47 -10.37
N VAL A 224 -31.05 8.46 -9.50
CA VAL A 224 -29.85 8.25 -8.69
C VAL A 224 -28.77 7.57 -9.53
N ASN A 225 -27.78 8.36 -9.95
CA ASN A 225 -26.60 7.88 -10.65
C ASN A 225 -25.32 8.05 -9.81
N ALA A 226 -24.23 7.46 -10.29
CA ALA A 226 -22.94 7.54 -9.62
C ALA A 226 -22.42 8.99 -9.48
N GLU A 227 -22.76 9.88 -10.40
CA GLU A 227 -22.30 11.27 -10.39
C GLU A 227 -22.96 12.12 -9.29
N VAL A 228 -24.27 11.95 -9.07
CA VAL A 228 -25.00 12.63 -7.98
C VAL A 228 -24.42 12.24 -6.63
N ILE A 229 -24.24 10.94 -6.40
CA ILE A 229 -23.66 10.42 -5.16
C ILE A 229 -22.22 10.90 -4.98
N TYR A 230 -21.42 10.85 -6.05
CA TYR A 230 -20.05 11.33 -6.04
C TYR A 230 -19.96 12.80 -5.65
N ARG A 231 -20.78 13.68 -6.25
CA ARG A 231 -20.77 15.13 -5.94
C ARG A 231 -21.22 15.40 -4.51
N TRP A 232 -22.30 14.77 -4.07
CA TRP A 232 -22.79 14.89 -2.69
C TRP A 232 -21.72 14.44 -1.68
N PHE A 233 -21.11 13.27 -1.91
CA PHE A 233 -20.08 12.76 -1.02
C PHE A 233 -18.83 13.64 -1.01
N CYS A 234 -18.42 14.18 -2.16
CA CYS A 234 -17.29 15.11 -2.23
C CYS A 234 -17.56 16.43 -1.50
N ALA A 235 -18.80 16.93 -1.49
CA ALA A 235 -19.18 18.09 -0.70
C ALA A 235 -19.09 17.78 0.80
N LEU A 236 -19.67 16.65 1.22
CA LEU A 236 -19.62 16.17 2.59
C LEU A 236 -18.18 15.95 3.09
N ALA A 237 -17.32 15.39 2.23
CA ALA A 237 -15.90 15.13 2.52
C ALA A 237 -15.06 16.39 2.77
N ARG A 238 -15.50 17.55 2.27
CA ARG A 238 -14.85 18.84 2.52
C ARG A 238 -15.22 19.40 3.89
N GLU A 239 -16.50 19.30 4.26
CA GLU A 239 -17.02 19.92 5.48
C GLU A 239 -16.80 19.06 6.73
N GLN A 240 -16.81 17.73 6.60
CA GLN A 240 -16.75 16.81 7.73
C GLN A 240 -15.65 15.75 7.56
N ALA A 241 -14.86 15.52 8.61
CA ALA A 241 -13.76 14.57 8.59
C ALA A 241 -14.13 13.25 9.29
N GLY A 242 -14.03 12.13 8.56
CA GLY A 242 -14.01 10.77 9.12
C GLY A 242 -15.38 10.19 9.42
N GLU A 243 -15.64 9.89 10.69
CA GLU A 243 -16.84 9.21 11.22
C GLU A 243 -18.20 9.75 10.75
N PRO A 244 -18.47 11.06 10.74
CA PRO A 244 -19.81 11.54 10.45
C PRO A 244 -20.19 11.36 8.97
N ALA A 245 -19.21 11.33 8.07
CA ALA A 245 -19.45 11.08 6.65
C ALA A 245 -19.72 9.59 6.35
N ALA A 246 -19.09 8.68 7.11
CA ALA A 246 -19.41 7.25 7.06
C ALA A 246 -20.85 7.01 7.53
N ALA A 247 -21.23 7.64 8.64
CA ALA A 247 -22.57 7.57 9.19
C ALA A 247 -23.62 8.11 8.20
N ALA A 248 -23.32 9.21 7.51
CA ALA A 248 -24.21 9.76 6.49
C ALA A 248 -24.45 8.78 5.31
N LEU A 249 -23.43 8.06 4.84
CA LEU A 249 -23.60 7.02 3.82
C LEU A 249 -24.54 5.90 4.28
N HIS A 250 -24.40 5.46 5.53
CA HIS A 250 -25.28 4.45 6.11
C HIS A 250 -26.70 4.96 6.35
N ALA A 251 -26.87 6.26 6.56
CA ALA A 251 -28.18 6.88 6.74
C ALA A 251 -29.01 6.91 5.45
N GLN A 252 -28.36 7.06 4.28
CA GLN A 252 -29.05 7.19 2.98
C GLN A 252 -29.88 5.94 2.63
N PRO A 253 -31.21 6.06 2.47
CA PRO A 253 -32.07 4.90 2.22
C PRO A 253 -31.76 4.15 0.92
N VAL A 254 -31.53 4.87 -0.18
CA VAL A 254 -31.24 4.27 -1.50
C VAL A 254 -29.98 3.41 -1.47
N LEU A 255 -28.97 3.81 -0.69
CA LEU A 255 -27.68 3.11 -0.60
C LEU A 255 -27.72 1.87 0.31
N ARG A 256 -28.81 1.64 1.05
CA ARG A 256 -28.97 0.44 1.89
C ARG A 256 -28.99 -0.84 1.05
N SER A 257 -29.64 -0.78 -0.11
CA SER A 257 -29.71 -1.92 -1.03
C SER A 257 -28.31 -2.28 -1.54
N TRP A 258 -27.91 -3.54 -1.31
CA TRP A 258 -26.66 -4.07 -1.83
C TRP A 258 -26.58 -4.01 -3.36
N ASP A 259 -27.68 -4.31 -4.04
CA ASP A 259 -27.76 -4.37 -5.49
C ASP A 259 -27.53 -2.98 -6.12
N VAL A 260 -28.11 -1.95 -5.52
CA VAL A 260 -27.92 -0.55 -5.95
C VAL A 260 -26.48 -0.10 -5.77
N ARG A 261 -25.84 -0.45 -4.64
CA ARG A 261 -24.41 -0.14 -4.40
C ARG A 261 -23.50 -0.76 -5.47
N LEU A 262 -23.74 -2.01 -5.84
CA LEU A 262 -22.98 -2.69 -6.88
C LEU A 262 -23.19 -2.08 -8.27
N GLN A 263 -24.40 -1.63 -8.58
CA GLN A 263 -24.69 -0.94 -9.85
C GLN A 263 -23.97 0.41 -9.97
N LEU A 264 -23.82 1.14 -8.85
CA LEU A 264 -23.19 2.46 -8.81
C LEU A 264 -21.65 2.41 -8.73
N ALA A 265 -21.10 1.34 -8.15
CA ALA A 265 -19.66 1.19 -7.89
C ALA A 265 -18.76 1.41 -9.13
N PRO A 266 -19.08 0.89 -10.34
CA PRO A 266 -18.30 1.16 -11.55
C PRO A 266 -18.15 2.63 -11.91
N GLY A 267 -19.25 3.38 -11.89
CA GLY A 267 -19.24 4.80 -12.23
C GLY A 267 -18.52 5.62 -11.17
N LEU A 268 -18.71 5.27 -9.89
CA LEU A 268 -17.99 5.89 -8.78
C LEU A 268 -16.48 5.67 -8.89
N LEU A 269 -16.05 4.44 -9.20
CA LEU A 269 -14.64 4.12 -9.39
C LEU A 269 -14.01 4.92 -10.53
N GLU A 270 -14.71 5.05 -11.66
CA GLU A 270 -14.25 5.82 -12.81
C GLU A 270 -14.07 7.30 -12.46
N LEU A 271 -15.06 7.91 -11.79
CA LEU A 271 -14.99 9.31 -11.35
C LEU A 271 -13.85 9.53 -10.33
N LEU A 272 -13.69 8.63 -9.36
CA LEU A 272 -12.61 8.72 -8.37
C LEU A 272 -11.21 8.65 -9.00
N VAL A 273 -11.00 7.75 -9.95
CA VAL A 273 -9.70 7.60 -10.64
C VAL A 273 -9.42 8.80 -11.55
N ARG A 274 -10.46 9.32 -12.23
CA ARG A 274 -10.38 10.43 -13.18
C ARG A 274 -10.15 11.77 -12.49
N GLU A 275 -10.99 12.12 -11.52
CA GLU A 275 -10.99 13.45 -10.91
C GLU A 275 -10.10 13.55 -9.68
N ARG A 276 -9.96 12.46 -8.92
CA ARG A 276 -9.18 12.36 -7.68
C ARG A 276 -9.53 13.48 -6.68
N PRO A 277 -10.74 13.48 -6.12
CA PRO A 277 -11.21 14.52 -5.22
C PRO A 277 -10.38 14.59 -3.92
N PRO A 278 -10.30 15.76 -3.27
CA PRO A 278 -9.63 15.88 -1.97
C PRO A 278 -10.46 15.18 -0.87
N MET A 279 -9.97 14.06 -0.35
CA MET A 279 -10.55 13.38 0.81
C MET A 279 -9.46 12.72 1.67
N SER A 280 -9.72 12.50 2.96
CA SER A 280 -8.78 11.79 3.83
C SER A 280 -8.70 10.29 3.51
N THR A 281 -7.59 9.65 3.86
CA THR A 281 -7.40 8.19 3.71
C THR A 281 -8.46 7.39 4.46
N ALA A 282 -8.82 7.81 5.68
CA ALA A 282 -9.88 7.16 6.46
C ALA A 282 -11.22 7.18 5.73
N LEU A 283 -11.59 8.34 5.15
CA LEU A 283 -12.85 8.49 4.43
C LEU A 283 -12.85 7.72 3.10
N ALA A 284 -11.72 7.74 2.38
CA ALA A 284 -11.54 6.93 1.18
C ALA A 284 -11.67 5.44 1.49
N GLY A 285 -11.12 4.97 2.62
CA GLY A 285 -11.25 3.60 3.10
C GLY A 285 -12.71 3.21 3.31
N VAL A 286 -13.48 4.04 4.04
CA VAL A 286 -14.92 3.84 4.23
C VAL A 286 -15.64 3.69 2.89
N LEU A 287 -15.39 4.58 1.94
CA LEU A 287 -16.05 4.53 0.64
C LEU A 287 -15.65 3.29 -0.16
N PHE A 288 -14.37 2.88 -0.09
CA PHE A 288 -13.86 1.70 -0.79
C PHE A 288 -14.46 0.42 -0.22
N ASP A 289 -14.60 0.34 1.10
CA ASP A 289 -15.20 -0.80 1.79
C ASP A 289 -16.72 -0.85 1.56
N TYR A 290 -17.40 0.29 1.65
CA TYR A 290 -18.85 0.40 1.51
C TYR A 290 -19.36 0.01 0.12
N PHE A 291 -18.65 0.40 -0.94
CA PHE A 291 -18.98 0.08 -2.34
C PHE A 291 -18.15 -1.09 -2.92
N ARG A 292 -17.30 -1.75 -2.12
CA ARG A 292 -16.38 -2.82 -2.55
C ARG A 292 -15.50 -2.43 -3.75
N LEU A 293 -15.05 -1.18 -3.79
CA LEU A 293 -14.27 -0.65 -4.92
C LEU A 293 -12.93 -1.36 -5.10
N SER A 294 -12.33 -1.86 -4.02
CA SER A 294 -11.06 -2.60 -4.06
C SER A 294 -11.19 -3.92 -4.82
N GLU A 295 -12.27 -4.65 -4.59
CA GLU A 295 -12.56 -5.92 -5.29
C GLU A 295 -12.86 -5.66 -6.77
N LEU A 296 -13.68 -4.64 -7.03
CA LEU A 296 -14.01 -4.21 -8.40
C LEU A 296 -12.77 -3.76 -9.18
N ALA A 297 -11.89 -2.97 -8.58
CA ALA A 297 -10.67 -2.50 -9.24
C ALA A 297 -9.70 -3.65 -9.53
N THR A 298 -9.59 -4.61 -8.62
CA THR A 298 -8.78 -5.83 -8.83
C THR A 298 -9.32 -6.63 -10.02
N SER A 299 -10.64 -6.78 -10.15
CA SER A 299 -11.25 -7.45 -11.30
C SER A 299 -10.99 -6.74 -12.64
N ARG A 300 -10.76 -5.43 -12.61
CA ARG A 300 -10.47 -4.60 -13.80
C ARG A 300 -8.97 -4.40 -14.05
N GLY A 301 -8.09 -5.00 -13.25
CA GLY A 301 -6.64 -4.82 -13.35
C GLY A 301 -6.14 -3.41 -12.96
N VAL A 302 -6.94 -2.63 -12.20
CA VAL A 302 -6.58 -1.28 -11.75
C VAL A 302 -6.02 -1.36 -10.32
N SER A 303 -4.80 -0.87 -10.11
CA SER A 303 -4.21 -0.78 -8.77
C SER A 303 -4.70 0.46 -8.03
N LEU A 304 -5.34 0.27 -6.88
CA LEU A 304 -5.79 1.36 -5.99
C LEU A 304 -4.86 1.60 -4.79
N GLN A 305 -3.73 0.91 -4.68
CA GLN A 305 -2.88 0.93 -3.47
C GLN A 305 -2.44 2.35 -3.08
N ASP A 306 -2.09 3.19 -4.06
CA ASP A 306 -1.65 4.57 -3.82
C ASP A 306 -2.79 5.60 -3.89
N LEU A 307 -3.99 5.21 -4.35
CA LEU A 307 -5.08 6.17 -4.58
C LEU A 307 -5.52 6.86 -3.27
N PRO A 308 -5.80 6.16 -2.15
CA PRO A 308 -6.16 6.82 -0.90
C PRO A 308 -5.15 7.87 -0.44
N ASN A 309 -3.85 7.55 -0.55
CA ASN A 309 -2.77 8.47 -0.19
C ASN A 309 -2.72 9.70 -1.12
N GLN A 310 -2.96 9.51 -2.42
CA GLN A 310 -3.04 10.62 -3.38
C GLN A 310 -4.21 11.57 -3.06
N LEU A 311 -5.36 11.01 -2.66
CA LEU A 311 -6.53 11.80 -2.25
C LEU A 311 -6.23 12.58 -0.96
N GLU A 312 -5.57 11.94 0.01
CA GLU A 312 -5.19 12.58 1.28
C GLU A 312 -4.24 13.75 1.06
N VAL A 313 -3.24 13.60 0.18
CA VAL A 313 -2.33 14.70 -0.15
C VAL A 313 -3.10 15.91 -0.68
N ARG A 314 -4.10 15.70 -1.56
CA ARG A 314 -4.94 16.80 -2.07
C ARG A 314 -5.81 17.43 -0.98
N TRP A 315 -6.33 16.61 -0.06
CA TRP A 315 -7.09 17.09 1.08
C TRP A 315 -6.24 17.93 2.04
N LEU A 316 -5.00 17.50 2.33
CA LEU A 316 -4.05 18.26 3.15
C LEU A 316 -3.60 19.57 2.50
N MET A 317 -3.68 19.69 1.17
CA MET A 317 -3.35 20.93 0.45
C MET A 317 -4.46 22.00 0.53
N LEU A 318 -5.64 21.67 1.07
CA LEU A 318 -6.71 22.65 1.29
C LEU A 318 -6.33 23.63 2.40
N PRO A 319 -6.70 24.93 2.29
CA PRO A 319 -6.35 25.94 3.27
C PRO A 319 -6.92 25.65 4.67
N GLU A 320 -8.09 25.02 4.74
CA GLU A 320 -8.77 24.58 5.97
C GLU A 320 -7.95 23.54 6.75
N ASN A 321 -7.10 22.77 6.07
CA ASN A 321 -6.31 21.68 6.65
C ASN A 321 -4.87 22.09 6.96
N ALA A 322 -4.57 23.39 7.05
CA ALA A 322 -3.20 23.89 7.27
C ALA A 322 -2.53 23.34 8.55
N GLU A 323 -3.29 23.12 9.63
CA GLU A 323 -2.76 22.52 10.86
C GLU A 323 -2.34 21.06 10.64
N ARG A 324 -3.20 20.27 10.00
CA ARG A 324 -2.94 18.86 9.67
C ARG A 324 -1.76 18.72 8.72
N LEU A 325 -1.67 19.60 7.72
CA LEU A 325 -0.52 19.69 6.83
C LEU A 325 0.78 19.97 7.60
N ALA A 326 0.75 20.91 8.55
CA ALA A 326 1.93 21.25 9.36
C ALA A 326 2.39 20.07 10.21
N VAL A 327 1.46 19.29 10.78
CA VAL A 327 1.76 18.06 11.52
C VAL A 327 2.35 17.00 10.58
N ARG A 328 1.78 16.82 9.39
CA ARG A 328 2.25 15.85 8.39
C ARG A 328 3.68 16.11 7.93
N VAL A 329 4.03 17.37 7.72
CA VAL A 329 5.33 17.78 7.16
C VAL A 329 6.34 18.20 8.24
N ARG A 330 6.01 17.97 9.52
CA ARG A 330 6.86 18.35 10.64
C ARG A 330 8.25 17.73 10.54
N ASP A 331 9.23 18.42 11.12
CA ASP A 331 10.54 17.83 11.29
C ASP A 331 10.48 16.78 12.39
N ALA A 332 11.05 15.59 12.17
CA ALA A 332 11.10 14.54 13.19
C ALA A 332 11.78 15.02 14.49
N LYS A 333 12.68 16.02 14.39
CA LYS A 333 13.34 16.64 15.55
C LYS A 333 12.48 17.63 16.32
N LYS A 334 11.32 18.04 15.77
CA LYS A 334 10.45 19.05 16.38
C LYS A 334 9.12 18.42 16.81
N PRO A 335 8.65 18.66 18.04
CA PRO A 335 7.39 18.07 18.51
C PRO A 335 6.16 18.68 17.82
N TYR A 336 6.24 19.93 17.34
CA TYR A 336 5.14 20.65 16.69
C TYR A 336 5.38 20.96 15.21
N GLY A 337 4.28 21.09 14.46
CA GLY A 337 4.26 21.55 13.06
C GLY A 337 4.22 23.07 12.95
N ASP A 338 4.99 23.65 12.02
CA ASP A 338 4.98 25.09 11.77
C ASP A 338 3.99 25.45 10.65
N ILE A 339 2.83 25.97 11.04
CA ILE A 339 1.72 26.30 10.13
C ILE A 339 2.13 27.41 9.15
N LYS A 340 2.77 28.49 9.63
CA LYS A 340 3.14 29.62 8.76
C LYS A 340 4.17 29.20 7.72
N LYS A 341 5.14 28.37 8.12
CA LYS A 341 6.18 27.86 7.21
C LYS A 341 5.64 26.86 6.20
N SER A 342 4.84 25.88 6.64
CA SER A 342 4.23 24.89 5.74
C SER A 342 3.30 25.54 4.72
N SER A 343 2.45 26.48 5.12
CA SER A 343 1.57 27.22 4.19
C SER A 343 2.35 28.11 3.22
N ARG A 344 3.51 28.67 3.63
CA ARG A 344 4.41 29.39 2.72
C ARG A 344 5.02 28.47 1.67
N TYR A 345 5.51 27.31 2.09
CA TYR A 345 6.09 26.32 1.16
C TYR A 345 5.05 25.74 0.21
N LEU A 346 3.84 25.46 0.70
CA LEU A 346 2.74 25.03 -0.14
C LEU A 346 2.41 26.06 -1.25
N ARG A 347 2.28 27.34 -0.88
CA ARG A 347 2.06 28.43 -1.86
C ARG A 347 3.18 28.55 -2.88
N TRP A 348 4.41 28.24 -2.49
CA TRP A 348 5.56 28.25 -3.38
C TRP A 348 5.55 27.08 -4.36
N VAL A 349 5.23 25.89 -3.87
CA VAL A 349 5.15 24.66 -4.67
C VAL A 349 3.99 24.66 -5.67
N GLN A 350 2.90 25.36 -5.36
CA GLN A 350 1.74 25.51 -6.23
C GLN A 350 1.96 26.48 -7.41
N ARG A 351 3.05 27.25 -7.43
CA ARG A 351 3.36 28.16 -8.54
C ARG A 351 3.98 27.39 -9.71
N PRO A 352 3.70 27.79 -10.97
CA PRO A 352 4.33 27.18 -12.14
C PRO A 352 5.85 27.31 -12.09
N PHE A 353 6.56 26.29 -12.56
CA PHE A 353 8.01 26.29 -12.56
C PHE A 353 8.56 27.19 -13.66
N HIS A 354 9.41 28.13 -13.29
CA HIS A 354 10.11 29.02 -14.21
C HIS A 354 11.61 29.05 -13.91
N TRP A 355 12.45 29.30 -14.92
CA TRP A 355 13.90 29.31 -14.77
C TRP A 355 14.43 30.39 -13.81
N TRP A 356 13.80 31.56 -13.75
CA TRP A 356 14.17 32.59 -12.76
C TRP A 356 13.95 32.14 -11.31
N TRP A 357 13.05 31.17 -11.09
CA TRP A 357 12.81 30.57 -9.78
C TRP A 357 14.00 29.75 -9.29
N VAL A 358 14.75 29.14 -10.23
CA VAL A 358 16.02 28.45 -9.92
C VAL A 358 17.06 29.44 -9.43
N VAL A 359 17.12 30.63 -10.03
CA VAL A 359 18.02 31.71 -9.58
C VAL A 359 17.62 32.21 -8.19
N LEU A 360 16.32 32.45 -7.96
CA LEU A 360 15.80 32.86 -6.64
C LEU A 360 16.11 31.83 -5.55
N THR A 361 15.89 30.54 -5.83
CA THR A 361 16.20 29.45 -4.88
C THR A 361 17.69 29.26 -4.67
N ALA A 362 18.53 29.62 -5.64
CA ALA A 362 19.97 29.62 -5.46
C ALA A 362 20.40 30.69 -4.44
N TRP A 363 19.79 31.88 -4.46
CA TRP A 363 20.15 32.98 -3.57
C TRP A 363 19.70 32.77 -2.11
N ILE A 364 18.62 32.01 -1.87
CA ILE A 364 18.18 31.71 -0.51
C ILE A 364 18.84 30.41 -0.02
N PRO A 365 19.79 30.47 0.95
CA PRO A 365 20.48 29.29 1.43
C PRO A 365 19.52 28.30 2.09
N GLY A 366 19.68 27.01 1.77
CA GLY A 366 18.88 25.91 2.34
C GLY A 366 17.44 25.79 1.83
N LEU A 367 16.93 26.76 1.05
CA LEU A 367 15.58 26.73 0.52
C LEU A 367 15.26 25.49 -0.35
N PRO A 368 16.02 25.15 -1.39
CA PRO A 368 15.70 24.01 -2.25
C PRO A 368 15.70 22.70 -1.46
N THR A 369 16.60 22.56 -0.48
CA THR A 369 16.62 21.40 0.43
C THR A 369 15.39 21.38 1.33
N ALA A 370 14.98 22.51 1.89
CA ALA A 370 13.78 22.61 2.72
C ALA A 370 12.50 22.28 1.93
N LEU A 371 12.42 22.73 0.67
CA LEU A 371 11.30 22.43 -0.23
C LEU A 371 11.29 20.97 -0.68
N GLY A 372 12.44 20.40 -1.02
CA GLY A 372 12.51 18.97 -1.37
C GLY A 372 12.18 18.07 -0.18
N LEU A 373 12.64 18.42 1.03
CA LEU A 373 12.23 17.72 2.26
C LEU A 373 10.74 17.90 2.56
N PHE A 374 10.19 19.09 2.33
CA PHE A 374 8.76 19.35 2.46
C PHE A 374 7.95 18.44 1.52
N LEU A 375 8.31 18.39 0.23
CA LEU A 375 7.67 17.52 -0.76
C LEU A 375 7.86 16.04 -0.45
N TRP A 376 9.05 15.64 -0.01
CA TRP A 376 9.34 14.26 0.38
C TRP A 376 8.49 13.83 1.58
N ARG A 377 8.37 14.66 2.63
CA ARG A 377 7.53 14.38 3.79
C ARG A 377 6.04 14.39 3.44
N LEU A 378 5.60 15.34 2.62
CA LEU A 378 4.22 15.42 2.15
C LEU A 378 3.81 14.15 1.40
N SER A 379 4.74 13.55 0.65
CA SER A 379 4.52 12.34 -0.14
C SER A 379 4.93 11.03 0.54
N GLU A 380 5.38 11.08 1.81
CA GLU A 380 5.95 9.93 2.55
C GLU A 380 7.09 9.22 1.81
N GLY A 381 7.85 9.98 1.04
CA GLY A 381 8.96 9.46 0.26
C GLY A 381 8.59 8.80 -1.07
N VAL A 382 7.31 8.85 -1.48
CA VAL A 382 6.86 8.37 -2.79
C VAL A 382 6.39 9.56 -3.65
N PRO A 383 7.27 10.17 -4.48
CA PRO A 383 6.92 11.38 -5.25
C PRO A 383 5.73 11.21 -6.19
N ALA A 384 5.42 9.97 -6.61
CA ALA A 384 4.28 9.66 -7.45
C ALA A 384 2.92 9.93 -6.78
N ARG A 385 2.88 10.06 -5.44
CA ARG A 385 1.66 10.40 -4.68
C ARG A 385 1.28 11.87 -4.78
N LEU A 386 2.19 12.74 -5.23
CA LEU A 386 1.91 14.16 -5.36
C LEU A 386 0.93 14.41 -6.52
N PRO A 387 -0.01 15.36 -6.37
CA PRO A 387 -0.96 15.66 -7.43
C PRO A 387 -0.26 16.29 -8.63
N ARG A 388 -0.80 16.01 -9.83
CA ARG A 388 -0.34 16.60 -11.10
C ARG A 388 -0.50 18.13 -11.19
N THR A 389 -1.19 18.74 -10.23
CA THR A 389 -1.27 20.20 -10.10
C THR A 389 0.08 20.82 -9.76
N ILE A 390 0.99 20.05 -9.15
CA ILE A 390 2.37 20.46 -8.91
C ILE A 390 3.20 20.05 -10.12
N ASP A 391 3.97 20.99 -10.65
CA ASP A 391 4.81 20.75 -11.81
C ASP A 391 5.83 19.61 -11.54
N PRO A 392 5.83 18.52 -12.35
CA PRO A 392 6.77 17.42 -12.18
C PRO A 392 8.23 17.83 -12.38
N ALA A 393 8.52 18.89 -13.14
CA ALA A 393 9.87 19.45 -13.25
C ALA A 393 10.34 20.06 -11.92
N LEU A 394 9.47 20.81 -11.24
CA LEU A 394 9.75 21.37 -9.92
C LEU A 394 10.00 20.27 -8.88
N ILE A 395 9.16 19.22 -8.86
CA ILE A 395 9.32 18.09 -7.93
C ILE A 395 10.68 17.43 -8.15
N ARG A 396 11.02 17.11 -9.40
CA ARG A 396 12.31 16.50 -9.75
C ARG A 396 13.48 17.39 -9.34
N PHE A 397 13.39 18.70 -9.60
CA PHE A 397 14.42 19.66 -9.21
C PHE A 397 14.60 19.72 -7.69
N CYS A 398 13.53 19.93 -6.92
CA CYS A 398 13.58 20.09 -5.46
C CYS A 398 14.01 18.79 -4.76
N VAL A 399 13.48 17.63 -5.17
CA VAL A 399 13.88 16.33 -4.61
C VAL A 399 15.35 16.04 -4.90
N ALA A 400 15.81 16.27 -6.14
CA ALA A 400 17.21 16.11 -6.50
C ALA A 400 18.13 17.13 -5.79
N ALA A 401 17.69 18.35 -5.57
CA ALA A 401 18.45 19.35 -4.83
C ALA A 401 18.49 19.06 -3.32
N ALA A 402 17.49 18.35 -2.78
CA ALA A 402 17.42 17.97 -1.37
C ALA A 402 18.23 16.72 -1.00
N SER A 403 18.59 15.86 -1.96
CA SER A 403 19.38 14.66 -1.68
C SER A 403 20.80 15.02 -1.22
N PRO A 404 21.18 14.74 0.04
CA PRO A 404 22.46 15.17 0.59
C PRO A 404 23.65 14.32 0.12
N HIS A 405 23.40 13.05 -0.21
CA HIS A 405 24.44 12.05 -0.47
C HIS A 405 24.77 11.83 -1.96
N VAL A 406 24.10 12.55 -2.86
CA VAL A 406 24.27 12.38 -4.31
C VAL A 406 24.58 13.73 -4.95
N VAL A 407 25.61 13.75 -5.79
CA VAL A 407 25.89 14.90 -6.67
C VAL A 407 24.87 14.88 -7.80
N THR A 408 23.86 15.75 -7.69
CA THR A 408 22.79 15.87 -8.68
C THR A 408 23.00 17.12 -9.54
N GLY A 409 22.58 17.06 -10.81
CA GLY A 409 22.64 18.20 -11.73
C GLY A 409 22.05 19.50 -11.15
N PRO A 410 20.84 19.47 -10.54
CA PRO A 410 20.27 20.63 -9.86
C PRO A 410 21.15 21.26 -8.78
N ARG A 411 21.87 20.46 -7.99
CA ARG A 411 22.75 20.96 -6.92
C ARG A 411 24.01 21.62 -7.49
N VAL A 412 24.56 21.07 -8.57
CA VAL A 412 25.67 21.67 -9.30
C VAL A 412 25.24 23.00 -9.91
N LEU A 413 24.05 23.04 -10.54
CA LEU A 413 23.49 24.25 -11.13
C LEU A 413 23.31 25.38 -10.10
N ILE A 414 22.73 25.08 -8.93
CA ILE A 414 22.59 26.04 -7.83
C ILE A 414 23.96 26.60 -7.41
N GLY A 415 24.97 25.74 -7.32
CA GLY A 415 26.32 26.16 -6.96
C GLY A 415 27.01 27.00 -8.03
N ILE A 416 26.83 26.67 -9.32
CA ILE A 416 27.32 27.49 -10.44
C ILE A 416 26.71 28.89 -10.38
N ILE A 417 25.40 28.99 -10.16
CA ILE A 417 24.71 30.29 -10.03
C ILE A 417 25.29 31.09 -8.86
N ARG A 418 25.51 30.47 -7.70
CA ARG A 418 26.12 31.14 -6.53
C ARG A 418 27.54 31.63 -6.81
N CYS A 419 28.35 30.83 -7.48
CA CYS A 419 29.70 31.22 -7.85
C CYS A 419 29.70 32.38 -8.84
N ALA A 420 28.84 32.33 -9.86
CA ALA A 420 28.67 33.42 -10.82
C ALA A 420 28.22 34.71 -10.11
N THR A 421 27.26 34.62 -9.19
CA THR A 421 26.81 35.80 -8.43
C THR A 421 27.87 36.36 -7.49
N LEU A 422 28.68 35.50 -6.88
CA LEU A 422 29.78 35.91 -6.01
C LEU A 422 30.87 36.63 -6.81
N LEU A 423 31.22 36.13 -7.99
CA LEU A 423 32.19 36.76 -8.88
C LEU A 423 31.71 38.12 -9.40
N VAL A 424 30.45 38.20 -9.84
CA VAL A 424 29.84 39.46 -10.29
C VAL A 424 29.78 40.48 -9.15
N LEU A 425 29.36 40.06 -7.96
CA LEU A 425 29.31 40.94 -6.78
C LEU A 425 30.70 41.41 -6.37
N GLY A 426 31.71 40.51 -6.38
CA GLY A 426 33.11 40.86 -6.10
C GLY A 426 33.65 41.88 -7.11
N ALA A 427 33.39 41.69 -8.41
CA ALA A 427 33.78 42.63 -9.45
C ALA A 427 33.09 43.99 -9.28
N LEU A 428 31.78 44.01 -9.00
CA LEU A 428 31.04 45.25 -8.79
C LEU A 428 31.56 46.01 -7.56
N LEU A 429 31.79 45.32 -6.45
CA LEU A 429 32.32 45.95 -5.23
C LEU A 429 33.74 46.47 -5.43
N ASP A 430 34.61 45.73 -6.12
CA ASP A 430 35.95 46.21 -6.48
C ASP A 430 35.87 47.45 -7.39
N THR A 431 34.94 47.50 -8.36
CA THR A 431 34.75 48.69 -9.21
C THR A 431 34.23 49.89 -8.42
N VAL A 432 33.23 49.69 -7.56
CA VAL A 432 32.69 50.76 -6.70
C VAL A 432 33.78 51.27 -5.76
N TRP A 433 34.57 50.39 -5.17
CA TRP A 433 35.70 50.75 -4.31
C TRP A 433 36.72 51.61 -5.06
N TYR A 434 37.14 51.16 -6.25
CA TYR A 434 38.08 51.87 -7.11
C TYR A 434 37.60 53.28 -7.48
N PHE A 435 36.30 53.44 -7.76
CA PHE A 435 35.73 54.73 -8.17
C PHE A 435 35.33 55.67 -7.02
N LEU A 436 34.96 55.17 -5.83
CA LEU A 436 34.47 56.01 -4.73
C LEU A 436 35.51 56.37 -3.67
N LEU A 437 36.53 55.53 -3.46
CA LEU A 437 37.37 55.62 -2.26
C LEU A 437 38.79 56.16 -2.50
N GLU A 438 39.19 56.38 -3.76
CA GLU A 438 40.48 56.94 -4.25
C GLU A 438 41.79 56.32 -3.71
N GLU A 439 41.72 55.52 -2.65
CA GLU A 439 42.80 54.77 -2.04
C GLU A 439 42.85 53.37 -2.69
N PRO A 440 43.80 53.11 -3.61
CA PRO A 440 44.03 51.76 -4.10
C PRO A 440 44.32 50.85 -2.91
N TYR A 441 43.83 49.60 -2.96
CA TYR A 441 44.19 48.56 -1.99
C TYR A 441 45.68 48.66 -1.69
N GLY A 442 46.02 49.18 -0.50
CA GLY A 442 47.36 49.69 -0.22
C GLY A 442 48.43 48.62 -0.38
N GLU A 443 49.69 49.04 -0.42
CA GLU A 443 50.89 48.18 -0.55
C GLU A 443 50.97 47.00 0.44
N GLN A 444 50.08 46.96 1.45
CA GLN A 444 49.90 45.85 2.39
C GLN A 444 48.65 45.00 2.08
N GLY A 445 48.69 44.29 0.94
CA GLY A 445 48.29 42.87 0.88
C GLY A 445 46.83 42.47 1.12
N SER A 446 45.84 43.37 1.04
CA SER A 446 44.43 42.92 0.99
C SER A 446 44.09 42.47 -0.43
N ALA A 447 43.91 41.16 -0.61
CA ALA A 447 43.48 40.59 -1.88
C ALA A 447 42.12 41.19 -2.29
N SER A 448 41.98 41.59 -3.56
CA SER A 448 40.74 42.16 -4.08
C SER A 448 39.54 41.22 -3.80
N LEU A 449 38.33 41.79 -3.67
CA LEU A 449 37.14 40.98 -3.39
C LEU A 449 36.87 39.99 -4.53
N LEU A 450 37.21 40.36 -5.76
CA LEU A 450 37.17 39.47 -6.92
C LEU A 450 38.15 38.29 -6.79
N ILE A 451 39.39 38.52 -6.36
CA ILE A 451 40.37 37.44 -6.15
C ILE A 451 39.87 36.48 -5.07
N SER A 452 39.35 37.01 -3.96
CA SER A 452 38.77 36.21 -2.88
C SER A 452 37.57 35.37 -3.37
N ALA A 453 36.67 35.97 -4.17
CA ALA A 453 35.55 35.29 -4.80
C ALA A 453 36.00 34.18 -5.78
N ALA A 454 37.08 34.42 -6.53
CA ALA A 454 37.66 33.46 -7.45
C ALA A 454 38.27 32.26 -6.71
N VAL A 455 38.99 32.49 -5.61
CA VAL A 455 39.56 31.41 -4.77
C VAL A 455 38.45 30.55 -4.16
N ILE A 456 37.37 31.15 -3.64
CA ILE A 456 36.21 30.42 -3.09
C ILE A 456 35.55 29.56 -4.17
N THR A 457 35.33 30.15 -5.35
CA THR A 457 34.72 29.45 -6.50
C THR A 457 35.59 28.28 -6.99
N ALA A 458 36.90 28.50 -7.13
CA ALA A 458 37.86 27.47 -7.53
C ALA A 458 37.92 26.33 -6.50
N THR A 459 37.91 26.66 -5.21
CA THR A 459 37.89 25.67 -4.11
C THR A 459 36.62 24.82 -4.15
N TRP A 460 35.45 25.44 -4.37
CA TRP A 460 34.19 24.72 -4.51
C TRP A 460 34.16 23.80 -5.73
N ALA A 461 34.64 24.27 -6.88
CA ALA A 461 34.73 23.47 -8.10
C ALA A 461 35.71 22.30 -7.96
N ALA A 462 36.87 22.53 -7.32
CA ALA A 462 37.84 21.49 -7.01
C ALA A 462 37.24 20.43 -6.06
N TYR A 463 36.50 20.84 -5.04
CA TYR A 463 35.79 19.94 -4.14
C TYR A 463 34.75 19.08 -4.88
N LEU A 464 33.92 19.67 -5.74
CA LEU A 464 32.95 18.91 -6.54
C LEU A 464 33.63 17.91 -7.47
N THR A 465 34.72 18.32 -8.11
CA THR A 465 35.52 17.44 -8.98
C THR A 465 36.09 16.28 -8.18
N PHE A 466 36.61 16.54 -6.99
CA PHE A 466 37.09 15.51 -6.07
C PHE A 466 35.98 14.53 -5.67
N VAL A 467 34.78 15.00 -5.32
CA VAL A 467 33.65 14.14 -4.98
C VAL A 467 33.22 13.30 -6.19
N ALA A 468 33.17 13.87 -7.38
CA ALA A 468 32.84 13.15 -8.61
C ALA A 468 33.87 12.06 -8.93
N LEU A 469 35.17 12.36 -8.80
CA LEU A 469 36.26 11.40 -8.94
C LEU A 469 36.19 10.30 -7.89
N LEU A 470 35.85 10.64 -6.63
CA LEU A 470 35.70 9.66 -5.56
C LEU A 470 34.55 8.70 -5.86
N LEU A 471 33.39 9.21 -6.26
CA LEU A 471 32.24 8.38 -6.64
C LEU A 471 32.57 7.51 -7.85
N TRP A 472 33.24 8.05 -8.87
CA TRP A 472 33.72 7.29 -10.02
C TRP A 472 34.69 6.18 -9.60
N GLN A 473 35.61 6.47 -8.69
CA GLN A 473 36.58 5.50 -8.15
C GLN A 473 35.99 4.47 -7.20
N ARG A 474 34.77 4.66 -6.67
CA ARG A 474 34.08 3.71 -5.79
C ARG A 474 33.15 2.71 -6.51
N ARG A 475 32.73 2.95 -7.76
CA ARG A 475 31.79 2.06 -8.48
C ARG A 475 32.30 0.60 -8.60
N PRO A 476 31.45 -0.43 -8.50
CA PRO A 476 31.87 -1.81 -8.75
C PRO A 476 32.36 -1.99 -10.20
N GLU A 477 33.30 -2.92 -10.44
CA GLU A 477 33.97 -3.12 -11.75
C GLU A 477 33.42 -4.34 -12.55
N GLU A 478 32.24 -4.88 -12.21
CA GLU A 478 31.64 -6.07 -12.86
C GLU A 478 30.53 -5.77 -13.89
N PRO A 479 30.43 -6.54 -14.99
CA PRO A 479 31.49 -6.81 -15.96
C PRO A 479 31.31 -5.98 -17.25
N ALA A 480 32.43 -5.73 -17.94
CA ALA A 480 32.57 -5.06 -19.24
C ALA A 480 32.26 -3.54 -19.28
N GLN A 481 32.96 -2.74 -18.47
CA GLN A 481 33.26 -1.37 -18.91
C GLN A 481 34.40 -1.40 -19.95
N PRO A 482 34.31 -0.64 -21.05
CA PRO A 482 35.27 -0.71 -22.15
C PRO A 482 36.68 -0.18 -21.84
N ARG A 483 36.93 0.39 -20.64
CA ARG A 483 38.23 0.99 -20.27
C ARG A 483 38.57 0.78 -18.78
N PRO A 484 38.73 -0.46 -18.30
CA PRO A 484 39.10 -0.72 -16.89
C PRO A 484 40.49 -0.13 -16.56
N LEU A 485 41.40 -0.16 -17.55
CA LEU A 485 42.77 0.33 -17.42
C LEU A 485 42.84 1.82 -17.09
N LEU A 486 41.98 2.64 -17.68
CA LEU A 486 41.99 4.09 -17.43
C LEU A 486 41.67 4.42 -15.97
N ARG A 487 40.79 3.64 -15.34
CA ARG A 487 40.42 3.83 -13.95
C ARG A 487 41.49 3.32 -12.97
N ILE A 488 42.13 2.20 -13.31
CA ILE A 488 43.22 1.59 -12.53
C ILE A 488 44.49 2.46 -12.60
N ALA A 489 44.83 2.98 -13.78
CA ALA A 489 46.03 3.79 -14.02
C ALA A 489 45.89 5.26 -13.57
N PHE A 490 44.68 5.75 -13.30
CA PHE A 490 44.45 7.14 -12.91
C PHE A 490 45.25 7.55 -11.66
N LEU A 491 45.17 6.76 -10.59
CA LEU A 491 45.84 7.05 -9.32
C LEU A 491 47.38 7.11 -9.43
N PRO A 492 48.07 6.11 -10.03
CA PRO A 492 49.52 6.21 -10.19
C PRO A 492 49.95 7.35 -11.11
N VAL A 493 49.19 7.65 -12.18
CA VAL A 493 49.49 8.80 -13.05
C VAL A 493 49.38 10.12 -12.28
N MET A 494 48.36 10.30 -11.43
CA MET A 494 48.23 11.49 -10.58
C MET A 494 49.37 11.61 -9.55
N CYS A 495 49.85 10.50 -8.99
CA CYS A 495 51.03 10.50 -8.12
C CYS A 495 52.29 10.95 -8.88
N VAL A 496 52.51 10.45 -10.10
CA VAL A 496 53.65 10.87 -10.94
C VAL A 496 53.56 12.36 -11.28
N ILE A 497 52.38 12.85 -11.67
CA ILE A 497 52.16 14.28 -11.95
C ILE A 497 52.47 15.13 -10.71
N GLY A 498 52.00 14.71 -9.52
CA GLY A 498 52.29 15.42 -8.28
C GLY A 498 53.79 15.49 -7.99
N LEU A 499 54.54 14.41 -8.21
CA LEU A 499 56.00 14.40 -8.06
C LEU A 499 56.71 15.29 -9.09
N LEU A 500 56.28 15.26 -10.36
CA LEU A 500 56.83 16.14 -11.39
C LEU A 500 56.60 17.62 -11.08
N VAL A 501 55.41 17.97 -10.57
CA VAL A 501 55.11 19.34 -10.10
C VAL A 501 56.03 19.74 -8.95
N TRP A 502 56.29 18.83 -8.01
CA TRP A 502 57.23 19.08 -6.91
C TRP A 502 58.65 19.34 -7.40
N PHE A 503 59.15 18.48 -8.29
CA PHE A 503 60.49 18.64 -8.89
C PHE A 503 60.63 19.93 -9.69
N ALA A 504 59.58 20.34 -10.41
CA ALA A 504 59.61 21.54 -11.24
C ALA A 504 59.46 22.84 -10.43
N THR A 505 58.63 22.85 -9.39
CA THR A 505 58.27 24.09 -8.67
C THR A 505 59.02 24.27 -7.34
N GLY A 506 59.47 23.19 -6.70
CA GLY A 506 59.99 23.21 -5.33
C GLY A 506 58.96 23.59 -4.26
N HIS A 507 57.74 23.98 -4.65
CA HIS A 507 56.69 24.44 -3.74
C HIS A 507 55.87 23.26 -3.21
N THR A 508 56.02 22.99 -1.91
CA THR A 508 55.29 21.94 -1.19
C THR A 508 53.78 22.17 -1.22
N GLY A 509 53.32 23.42 -1.12
CA GLY A 509 51.88 23.76 -1.12
C GLY A 509 51.16 23.37 -2.42
N VAL A 510 51.72 23.70 -3.58
CA VAL A 510 51.13 23.35 -4.89
C VAL A 510 51.08 21.84 -5.07
N THR A 511 52.15 21.17 -4.64
CA THR A 511 52.26 19.71 -4.68
C THR A 511 51.21 19.02 -3.79
N LEU A 512 51.01 19.51 -2.57
CA LEU A 512 50.00 18.99 -1.65
C LEU A 512 48.58 19.14 -2.22
N GLY A 513 48.32 20.21 -2.98
CA GLY A 513 47.06 20.40 -3.70
C GLY A 513 46.72 19.26 -4.68
N VAL A 514 47.71 18.51 -5.17
CA VAL A 514 47.53 17.35 -6.05
C VAL A 514 47.60 16.03 -5.28
N LEU A 515 48.61 15.85 -4.43
CA LEU A 515 48.86 14.57 -3.77
C LEU A 515 47.86 14.25 -2.65
N LEU A 516 47.37 15.25 -1.90
CA LEU A 516 46.42 15.03 -0.81
C LEU A 516 45.06 14.53 -1.33
N PRO A 517 44.44 15.14 -2.36
CA PRO A 517 43.26 14.56 -3.01
C PRO A 517 43.53 13.17 -3.59
N THR A 518 44.70 12.96 -4.22
CA THR A 518 45.06 11.66 -4.80
C THR A 518 45.14 10.54 -3.75
N ALA A 519 45.80 10.81 -2.61
CA ALA A 519 45.85 9.89 -1.47
C ALA A 519 44.44 9.61 -0.91
N SER A 520 43.63 10.65 -0.77
CA SER A 520 42.24 10.53 -0.29
C SER A 520 41.36 9.70 -1.23
N LEU A 521 41.55 9.82 -2.56
CA LEU A 521 40.88 8.98 -3.56
C LEU A 521 41.32 7.51 -3.46
N ALA A 522 42.63 7.26 -3.32
CA ALA A 522 43.18 5.91 -3.16
C ALA A 522 42.61 5.20 -1.93
N TYR A 523 42.61 5.88 -0.78
CA TYR A 523 42.02 5.36 0.45
C TYR A 523 40.50 5.21 0.33
N GLY A 524 39.81 6.20 -0.25
CA GLY A 524 38.38 6.16 -0.47
C GLY A 524 37.93 5.01 -1.39
N ARG A 525 38.77 4.61 -2.35
CA ARG A 525 38.62 3.41 -3.18
C ARG A 525 38.82 2.14 -2.35
N TYR A 526 39.95 2.03 -1.65
CA TYR A 526 40.28 0.89 -0.78
C TYR A 526 39.15 0.59 0.23
N ARG A 527 38.63 1.63 0.90
CA ARG A 527 37.58 1.50 1.93
C ARG A 527 36.19 1.18 1.41
N ALA A 528 35.83 1.64 0.22
CA ALA A 528 34.55 1.26 -0.38
C ALA A 528 34.52 -0.24 -0.76
N ARG A 529 35.71 -0.82 -0.95
CA ARG A 529 35.91 -2.21 -1.39
C ARG A 529 36.20 -3.16 -0.24
N ASN A 530 36.72 -2.62 0.85
CA ASN A 530 37.00 -3.32 2.10
C ASN A 530 36.28 -2.60 3.26
N PRO A 531 34.93 -2.71 3.35
CA PRO A 531 34.17 -2.10 4.44
C PRO A 531 34.54 -2.75 5.78
N LEU A 532 34.52 -1.96 6.86
CA LEU A 532 34.72 -2.50 8.21
C LEU A 532 33.57 -3.46 8.57
N PRO A 533 33.86 -4.55 9.28
CA PRO A 533 32.82 -5.33 9.93
C PRO A 533 32.05 -4.45 10.95
N PRO A 534 30.78 -4.77 11.24
CA PRO A 534 29.98 -4.03 12.22
C PRO A 534 30.71 -3.96 13.58
N ALA A 535 30.66 -2.78 14.20
CA ALA A 535 31.50 -2.43 15.33
C ALA A 535 31.19 -3.29 16.58
N ASN A 536 32.10 -4.19 16.93
CA ASN A 536 32.16 -4.91 18.21
C ASN A 536 33.36 -4.42 19.04
N LEU A 537 33.35 -4.53 20.38
CA LEU A 537 34.49 -4.11 21.22
C LEU A 537 35.85 -4.71 20.80
N ARG A 538 35.83 -5.90 20.18
CA ARG A 538 37.01 -6.62 19.67
C ARG A 538 37.54 -6.10 18.32
N THR A 539 36.82 -5.19 17.66
CA THR A 539 37.15 -4.64 16.33
C THR A 539 37.93 -3.31 16.35
N ARG A 540 38.45 -2.87 17.51
CA ARG A 540 39.38 -1.71 17.55
C ARG A 540 40.62 -1.90 16.67
N TRP A 541 41.09 -3.15 16.54
CA TRP A 541 42.19 -3.51 15.64
C TRP A 541 41.82 -3.42 14.15
N ALA A 542 40.53 -3.48 13.80
CA ALA A 542 40.07 -3.33 12.42
C ALA A 542 40.17 -1.89 11.92
N ALA A 543 40.20 -0.89 12.82
CA ALA A 543 40.38 0.52 12.49
C ALA A 543 41.87 0.94 12.40
N LEU A 544 42.82 0.07 12.78
CA LEU A 544 44.26 0.37 12.68
C LEU A 544 44.73 0.79 11.29
N PRO A 545 44.31 0.14 10.17
CA PRO A 545 44.70 0.57 8.84
C PRO A 545 44.28 2.01 8.54
N ASP A 546 43.15 2.44 9.08
CA ASP A 546 42.62 3.79 8.91
C ASP A 546 43.51 4.78 9.68
N SER A 547 43.81 4.49 10.95
CA SER A 547 44.70 5.32 11.78
C SER A 547 46.11 5.42 11.21
N LEU A 548 46.68 4.32 10.71
CA LEU A 548 48.01 4.30 10.08
C LEU A 548 48.04 5.08 8.77
N PHE A 549 46.99 4.99 7.94
CA PHE A 549 46.88 5.78 6.73
C PHE A 549 46.85 7.28 7.05
N PHE A 550 46.00 7.72 7.99
CA PHE A 550 45.93 9.13 8.37
C PHE A 550 47.21 9.63 9.04
N MET A 551 47.85 8.79 9.87
CA MET A 551 49.16 9.11 10.48
C MET A 551 50.24 9.26 9.41
N GLY A 552 50.30 8.35 8.43
CA GLY A 552 51.20 8.44 7.29
C GLY A 552 50.93 9.67 6.42
N MET A 553 49.65 9.98 6.17
CA MET A 553 49.25 11.15 5.38
C MET A 553 49.65 12.47 6.08
N TRP A 554 49.37 12.60 7.38
CA TRP A 554 49.75 13.78 8.17
C TRP A 554 51.27 13.90 8.35
N GLY A 555 51.95 12.80 8.67
CA GLY A 555 53.41 12.78 8.82
C GLY A 555 54.16 13.08 7.52
N SER A 556 53.52 12.90 6.37
CA SER A 556 54.10 13.16 5.05
C SER A 556 53.82 14.56 4.50
N ILE A 557 53.18 15.46 5.27
CA ILE A 557 52.79 16.79 4.77
C ILE A 557 54.00 17.64 4.35
N HIS A 558 55.16 17.42 4.96
CA HIS A 558 56.40 18.12 4.65
C HIS A 558 57.26 17.40 3.60
N TRP A 559 56.90 16.18 3.21
CA TRP A 559 57.69 15.36 2.28
C TRP A 559 56.80 14.69 1.21
N PRO A 560 56.56 15.39 0.08
CA PRO A 560 55.66 14.91 -0.97
C PRO A 560 55.91 13.49 -1.51
N PRO A 561 57.17 13.02 -1.65
CA PRO A 561 57.42 11.63 -2.03
C PRO A 561 56.82 10.59 -1.07
N CYS A 562 56.81 10.86 0.24
CA CYS A 562 56.21 9.95 1.22
C CYS A 562 54.69 9.89 1.07
N MET A 563 54.04 11.03 0.76
CA MET A 563 52.60 11.09 0.49
C MET A 563 52.23 10.24 -0.74
N ALA A 564 53.03 10.34 -1.81
CA ALA A 564 52.83 9.54 -3.02
C ALA A 564 53.00 8.03 -2.73
N LEU A 565 53.99 7.65 -1.90
CA LEU A 565 54.18 6.26 -1.47
C LEU A 565 52.99 5.74 -0.65
N VAL A 566 52.46 6.54 0.28
CA VAL A 566 51.27 6.18 1.07
C VAL A 566 50.05 5.97 0.16
N ALA A 567 49.84 6.85 -0.82
CA ALA A 567 48.76 6.71 -1.81
C ALA A 567 48.91 5.45 -2.68
N LEU A 568 50.13 5.18 -3.18
CA LEU A 568 50.43 4.00 -3.98
C LEU A 568 50.33 2.71 -3.19
N ALA A 569 50.69 2.72 -1.90
CA ALA A 569 50.53 1.57 -1.01
C ALA A 569 49.04 1.23 -0.81
N ALA A 570 48.18 2.24 -0.55
CA ALA A 570 46.74 2.05 -0.44
C ALA A 570 46.11 1.53 -1.77
N TRP A 571 46.57 2.04 -2.90
CA TRP A 571 46.15 1.55 -4.22
C TRP A 571 46.64 0.13 -4.52
N GLY A 572 47.90 -0.18 -4.23
CA GLY A 572 48.50 -1.49 -4.48
C GLY A 572 47.89 -2.59 -3.61
N THR A 573 47.60 -2.28 -2.34
CA THR A 573 46.89 -3.19 -1.43
C THR A 573 45.46 -3.46 -1.89
N ASP A 574 44.73 -2.45 -2.37
CA ASP A 574 43.40 -2.63 -3.00
C ASP A 574 43.47 -3.62 -4.18
N LEU A 575 44.38 -3.41 -5.13
CA LEU A 575 44.54 -4.28 -6.29
C LEU A 575 44.94 -5.70 -5.91
N TRP A 576 45.83 -5.86 -4.93
CA TRP A 576 46.28 -7.16 -4.47
C TRP A 576 45.15 -7.96 -3.82
N LEU A 577 44.33 -7.32 -2.97
CA LEU A 577 43.16 -7.96 -2.36
C LEU A 577 42.10 -8.33 -3.40
N GLN A 578 41.98 -7.56 -4.48
CA GLN A 578 40.99 -7.78 -5.54
C GLN A 578 41.48 -8.59 -6.74
N ARG A 579 42.72 -9.09 -6.69
CA ARG A 579 43.32 -9.83 -7.81
C ARG A 579 42.44 -10.95 -8.35
N THR A 580 41.71 -11.66 -7.49
CA THR A 580 40.83 -12.78 -7.88
C THR A 580 39.54 -12.34 -8.58
N ARG A 581 39.04 -11.13 -8.29
CA ARG A 581 37.86 -10.55 -8.96
C ARG A 581 38.20 -9.86 -10.27
N LEU A 582 39.44 -9.38 -10.39
CA LEU A 582 39.99 -8.75 -11.60
C LEU A 582 40.53 -9.77 -12.62
N LEU A 583 40.73 -11.02 -12.22
CA LEU A 583 41.04 -12.13 -13.13
C LEU A 583 39.84 -12.36 -14.06
N TRP A 584 39.95 -11.74 -15.23
CA TRP A 584 39.13 -11.96 -16.41
C TRP A 584 38.83 -13.45 -16.56
N ARG A 585 37.55 -13.87 -16.41
CA ARG A 585 37.12 -15.19 -16.88
C ARG A 585 36.79 -15.04 -18.36
N PRO A 586 37.62 -15.55 -19.30
CA PRO A 586 37.21 -15.65 -20.68
C PRO A 586 36.08 -16.70 -20.71
N GLY A 587 34.85 -16.30 -21.03
CA GLY A 587 33.81 -17.27 -21.40
C GLY A 587 32.52 -17.32 -20.58
N ALA A 588 32.20 -16.34 -19.72
CA ALA A 588 30.82 -16.21 -19.27
C ALA A 588 30.00 -15.56 -20.40
N LYS A 589 29.34 -16.38 -21.23
CA LYS A 589 28.30 -15.92 -22.15
C LYS A 589 27.31 -15.05 -21.35
N PRO A 590 26.88 -13.89 -21.85
CA PRO A 590 25.84 -13.11 -21.19
C PRO A 590 24.61 -14.01 -21.03
N ALA A 591 24.11 -14.12 -19.80
CA ALA A 591 22.87 -14.80 -19.53
C ALA A 591 21.79 -14.15 -20.42
N THR A 592 21.31 -14.91 -21.39
CA THR A 592 20.17 -14.53 -22.22
C THR A 592 19.01 -14.25 -21.27
N THR A 593 18.60 -12.99 -21.19
CA THR A 593 17.33 -12.60 -20.58
C THR A 593 16.22 -13.46 -21.20
N PRO A 594 15.35 -14.11 -20.41
CA PRO A 594 14.19 -14.77 -20.97
C PRO A 594 13.31 -13.68 -21.59
N THR A 595 13.18 -13.72 -22.90
CA THR A 595 12.18 -12.98 -23.66
C THR A 595 10.82 -13.32 -23.07
N SER A 596 10.16 -12.35 -22.45
CA SER A 596 8.73 -12.37 -22.17
C SER A 596 8.00 -12.51 -23.50
N GLY A 597 7.51 -13.72 -23.78
CA GLY A 597 6.58 -13.97 -24.86
C GLY A 597 5.22 -13.37 -24.52
N THR A 598 4.72 -12.57 -25.49
CA THR A 598 3.31 -12.33 -25.88
C THR A 598 2.23 -12.39 -24.82
#